data_AF-A0A084A3E8-F1
#
_entry.id   AF-A0A084A3E8-F1
#
_cell.length_a   1.000
_cell.length_b   1.000
_cell.length_c   1.000
_cell.angle_alpha   90.00
_cell.angle_beta   90.00
_cell.angle_gamma   90.00
#
_symmetry.space_group_name_H-M   'P 1'
#
loop_
_entity.id
_entity.type
_entity.pdbx_description
1 polymer ?
#
loop_
_entity_poly.entity_id
_entity_poly.type
_entity_poly.pdbx_seq_one_letter_code
_entity_poly.pdbx_strand_id
1 'polypeptide(L)'
;MKEININIDGESHLIITKDGKTALGVKGNTTPEADSKEQKVEVPNILIVTRKNADVLFVLKGGEGDLFKIVTAQELYDKFKYQWFEPLADDYRVLIYVNKAEDVKDAYKHFTWDDIVNFSLVDRPSISYYNKLEGDWKHNQNGGADYLLTMIDGIPYWTDAIGQIPFAFDTYREHKNIPATVETGITWGTGKGSDVILGNKDESNTYDNFFVLRGAIFASKKFSYSIEQTGKTYPPVIVREMAHSIDSKELGKVISTLEYERYAIWKK
;
A
#
# COMPACT_ATOMS: atom_id res chain seq x y z
N MET A 1 -6.11 1.95 30.90
CA MET A 1 -7.01 2.70 30.00
C MET A 1 -6.13 3.56 29.11
N LYS A 2 -6.30 3.52 27.79
CA LYS A 2 -5.58 4.35 26.82
C LYS A 2 -6.57 5.31 26.17
N GLU A 3 -6.14 6.55 25.97
CA GLU A 3 -6.96 7.63 25.43
C GLU A 3 -6.25 8.27 24.24
N ILE A 4 -6.97 8.43 23.13
CA ILE A 4 -6.46 9.07 21.92
C ILE A 4 -7.43 10.17 21.53
N ASN A 5 -6.95 11.41 21.53
CA ASN A 5 -7.70 12.55 21.02
C ASN A 5 -7.44 12.69 19.53
N ILE A 6 -8.51 12.71 18.73
CA ILE A 6 -8.44 12.94 17.28
C ILE A 6 -9.33 14.12 16.89
N ASN A 7 -8.92 14.85 15.85
CA ASN A 7 -9.74 15.87 15.22
C ASN A 7 -10.28 15.31 13.90
N ILE A 8 -11.61 15.35 13.72
CA ILE A 8 -12.30 14.86 12.54
C ILE A 8 -13.21 15.99 12.06
N ASP A 9 -12.96 16.49 10.86
CA ASP A 9 -13.76 17.56 10.24
C ASP A 9 -13.94 18.81 11.14
N GLY A 10 -12.92 19.11 11.96
CA GLY A 10 -12.92 20.25 12.89
C GLY A 10 -13.39 19.91 14.30
N GLU A 11 -13.97 18.74 14.52
CA GLU A 11 -14.50 18.31 15.81
C GLU A 11 -13.53 17.37 16.56
N SER A 12 -13.43 17.56 17.87
CA SER A 12 -12.57 16.73 18.72
C SER A 12 -13.34 15.53 19.26
N HIS A 13 -12.85 14.33 18.93
CA HIS A 13 -13.35 13.06 19.43
C HIS A 13 -12.31 12.35 20.28
N LEU A 14 -12.78 11.50 21.18
CA LEU A 14 -11.95 10.70 22.08
C LEU A 14 -12.11 9.23 21.75
N ILE A 15 -11.02 8.53 21.43
CA ILE A 15 -11.01 7.08 21.33
C ILE A 15 -10.48 6.53 22.65
N ILE A 16 -11.22 5.61 23.25
CA ILE A 16 -10.88 4.99 24.53
C ILE A 16 -10.63 3.51 24.30
N THR A 17 -9.51 3.00 24.80
CA THR A 17 -9.24 1.56 24.90
C THR A 17 -9.17 1.15 26.37
N LYS A 18 -10.07 0.25 26.79
CA LYS A 18 -10.15 -0.26 28.15
C LYS A 18 -10.61 -1.72 28.13
N ASP A 19 -9.97 -2.56 28.95
CA ASP A 19 -10.32 -3.97 29.14
C ASP A 19 -10.43 -4.75 27.80
N GLY A 20 -9.49 -4.51 26.89
CA GLY A 20 -9.45 -5.16 25.57
C GLY A 20 -10.54 -4.71 24.61
N LYS A 21 -11.17 -3.55 24.84
CA LYS A 21 -12.20 -2.98 23.97
C LYS A 21 -11.88 -1.53 23.61
N THR A 22 -12.03 -1.20 22.33
CA THR A 22 -11.96 0.16 21.81
C THR A 22 -13.38 0.71 21.65
N ALA A 23 -13.58 1.98 21.99
CA ALA A 23 -14.82 2.70 21.76
C ALA A 23 -14.54 4.15 21.35
N LEU A 24 -15.46 4.72 20.58
CA LEU A 24 -15.49 6.15 20.29
C LEU A 24 -16.36 6.86 21.34
N GLY A 25 -15.75 7.77 22.09
CA GLY A 25 -16.44 8.73 22.93
C GLY A 25 -16.97 9.87 22.08
N VAL A 26 -18.30 10.05 22.09
CA VAL A 26 -18.98 11.19 21.48
C VAL A 26 -19.46 12.11 22.58
N LYS A 27 -19.15 13.41 22.48
CA LYS A 27 -19.62 14.39 23.44
C LYS A 27 -21.13 14.56 23.29
N GLY A 28 -21.86 14.49 24.39
CA GLY A 28 -23.29 14.76 24.46
C GLY A 28 -23.58 15.89 25.44
N ASN A 29 -24.68 16.59 25.20
CA ASN A 29 -25.22 17.56 26.15
C ASN A 29 -26.30 16.89 27.01
N THR A 30 -26.30 17.16 28.31
CA THR A 30 -27.40 16.78 29.19
C THR A 30 -28.52 17.82 29.10
N THR A 31 -29.77 17.38 28.99
CA THR A 31 -30.95 18.25 29.04
C THR A 31 -31.66 18.12 30.39
N PRO A 32 -32.41 19.16 30.84
CA PRO A 32 -33.28 19.05 32.00
C PRO A 32 -34.32 17.92 31.84
N GLU A 33 -34.74 17.30 32.93
CA GLU A 33 -35.68 16.15 32.92
C GLU A 33 -37.00 16.43 32.18
N ALA A 34 -37.47 17.68 32.19
CA ALA A 34 -38.68 18.09 31.50
C ALA A 34 -38.54 18.19 29.98
N ASP A 35 -37.31 18.17 29.44
CA ASP A 35 -37.06 18.23 28.01
C ASP A 35 -37.06 16.82 27.41
N SER A 36 -38.17 16.46 26.77
CA SER A 36 -38.37 15.18 26.09
C SER A 36 -37.91 15.19 24.63
N LYS A 37 -37.28 16.27 24.16
CA LYS A 37 -36.80 16.33 22.77
C LYS A 37 -35.61 15.41 22.58
N GLU A 38 -35.73 14.52 21.60
CA GLU A 38 -34.63 13.68 21.16
C GLU A 38 -33.47 14.54 20.67
N GLN A 39 -32.31 14.36 21.28
CA GLN A 39 -31.05 14.98 20.84
C GLN A 39 -30.37 14.00 19.89
N LYS A 40 -30.14 14.42 18.65
CA LYS A 40 -29.35 13.63 17.69
C LYS A 40 -27.88 13.77 18.04
N VAL A 41 -27.20 12.64 18.18
CA VAL A 41 -25.76 12.57 18.35
C VAL A 41 -25.16 12.15 17.02
N GLU A 42 -24.37 13.02 16.41
CA GLU A 42 -23.69 12.72 15.16
C GLU A 42 -22.47 11.84 15.44
N VAL A 43 -22.39 10.71 14.74
CA VAL A 43 -21.25 9.80 14.81
C VAL A 43 -20.42 10.02 13.55
N PRO A 44 -19.12 10.33 13.65
CA PRO A 44 -18.29 10.59 12.49
C PRO A 44 -18.16 9.34 11.61
N ASN A 45 -18.16 9.53 10.30
CA ASN A 45 -17.96 8.46 9.33
C ASN A 45 -16.47 8.10 9.25
N ILE A 46 -16.02 7.24 10.17
CA ILE A 46 -14.63 6.80 10.30
C ILE A 46 -14.53 5.30 10.54
N LEU A 47 -13.38 4.74 10.19
CA LEU A 47 -12.98 3.38 10.53
C LEU A 47 -11.79 3.44 11.48
N ILE A 48 -11.97 2.96 12.70
CA ILE A 48 -10.89 2.80 13.67
C ILE A 48 -10.29 1.42 13.47
N VAL A 49 -9.03 1.38 13.03
CA VAL A 49 -8.32 0.14 12.72
C VAL A 49 -7.48 -0.27 13.91
N THR A 50 -7.63 -1.52 14.34
CA THR A 50 -7.08 -2.04 15.59
C THR A 50 -6.28 -3.33 15.39
N ARG A 51 -5.48 -3.68 16.39
CA ARG A 51 -4.98 -5.05 16.58
C ARG A 51 -6.08 -5.93 17.19
N LYS A 52 -5.84 -7.25 17.21
CA LYS A 52 -6.72 -8.21 17.91
C LYS A 52 -6.87 -7.92 19.41
N ASN A 53 -5.88 -7.26 20.04
CA ASN A 53 -5.93 -6.86 21.44
C ASN A 53 -6.62 -5.50 21.68
N ALA A 54 -7.28 -4.93 20.64
CA ALA A 54 -7.95 -3.64 20.63
C ALA A 54 -7.04 -2.40 20.68
N ASP A 55 -5.72 -2.54 20.58
CA ASP A 55 -4.86 -1.38 20.40
C ASP A 55 -5.12 -0.72 19.04
N VAL A 56 -5.35 0.59 19.05
CA VAL A 56 -5.58 1.38 17.84
C VAL A 56 -4.28 1.52 17.06
N LEU A 57 -4.32 1.19 15.77
CA LEU A 57 -3.20 1.29 14.85
C LEU A 57 -3.25 2.60 14.08
N PHE A 58 -4.35 2.85 13.40
CA PHE A 58 -4.61 4.06 12.62
C PHE A 58 -6.11 4.24 12.43
N VAL A 59 -6.51 5.41 11.92
CA VAL A 59 -7.92 5.74 11.65
C VAL A 59 -8.04 6.23 10.21
N LEU A 60 -9.06 5.73 9.53
CA LEU A 60 -9.42 6.12 8.17
C LEU A 60 -10.74 6.91 8.18
N LYS A 61 -10.85 7.90 7.29
CA LYS A 61 -12.13 8.52 6.95
C LYS A 61 -12.92 7.57 6.06
N GLY A 62 -14.18 7.33 6.40
CA GLY A 62 -15.08 6.52 5.58
C GLY A 62 -15.47 7.23 4.28
N GLY A 63 -15.75 6.43 3.26
CA GLY A 63 -16.33 6.89 1.99
C GLY A 63 -17.83 7.13 2.10
N GLU A 64 -18.45 7.60 1.00
CA GLU A 64 -19.87 7.99 0.94
C GLU A 64 -20.85 6.90 1.36
N GLY A 65 -20.50 5.62 1.16
CA GLY A 65 -21.32 4.47 1.58
C GLY A 65 -20.91 3.82 2.90
N ASP A 66 -19.86 4.33 3.56
CA ASP A 66 -19.37 3.74 4.80
C ASP A 66 -20.14 4.25 6.02
N LEU A 67 -20.05 3.48 7.10
CA LEU A 67 -20.54 3.84 8.42
C LEU A 67 -19.40 3.70 9.43
N PHE A 68 -19.56 4.34 10.59
CA PHE A 68 -18.67 4.17 11.72
C PHE A 68 -18.43 2.69 12.03
N LYS A 69 -17.14 2.30 12.08
CA LYS A 69 -16.73 0.93 12.38
C LYS A 69 -15.45 0.92 13.21
N ILE A 70 -15.34 -0.08 14.08
CA ILE A 70 -14.08 -0.48 14.70
C ILE A 70 -13.78 -1.88 14.17
N VAL A 71 -12.65 -2.02 13.48
CA VAL A 71 -12.27 -3.27 12.81
C VAL A 71 -10.83 -3.60 13.12
N THR A 72 -10.47 -4.88 13.08
CA THR A 72 -9.06 -5.25 13.09
C THR A 72 -8.41 -4.99 11.73
N ALA A 73 -7.09 -4.79 11.69
CA ALA A 73 -6.35 -4.70 10.42
C ALA A 73 -6.58 -5.92 9.52
N GLN A 74 -6.70 -7.11 10.12
CA GLN A 74 -7.02 -8.34 9.40
C GLN A 74 -8.40 -8.29 8.75
N GLU A 75 -9.42 -7.80 9.46
CA GLU A 75 -10.76 -7.65 8.90
C GLU A 75 -10.83 -6.59 7.81
N LEU A 76 -10.11 -5.48 7.99
CA LEU A 76 -9.97 -4.45 6.97
C LEU A 76 -9.40 -5.05 5.68
N TYR A 77 -8.36 -5.87 5.79
CA TYR A 77 -7.73 -6.56 4.67
C TYR A 77 -8.63 -7.64 4.04
N ASP A 78 -9.19 -8.56 4.83
CA ASP A 78 -9.91 -9.73 4.31
C ASP A 78 -11.31 -9.39 3.77
N LYS A 79 -12.04 -8.50 4.48
CA LYS A 79 -13.47 -8.28 4.23
C LYS A 79 -13.72 -7.02 3.41
N PHE A 80 -13.10 -5.91 3.80
CA PHE A 80 -13.34 -4.61 3.19
C PHE A 80 -12.42 -4.36 2.01
N LYS A 81 -11.18 -4.87 2.08
CA LYS A 81 -10.14 -4.68 1.07
C LYS A 81 -9.93 -3.20 0.78
N TYR A 82 -9.87 -2.37 1.82
CA TYR A 82 -9.59 -0.94 1.68
C TYR A 82 -8.09 -0.67 1.75
N GLN A 83 -7.68 0.45 1.16
CA GLN A 83 -6.33 0.99 1.23
C GLN A 83 -6.39 2.51 1.42
N TRP A 84 -5.28 3.15 1.77
CA TRP A 84 -5.24 4.59 2.11
C TRP A 84 -4.02 5.33 1.59
N PHE A 85 -3.28 4.71 0.68
CA PHE A 85 -1.98 5.17 0.24
C PHE A 85 -1.94 5.48 -1.26
N GLU A 86 -2.99 5.16 -2.02
CA GLU A 86 -3.20 5.60 -3.41
C GLU A 86 -4.58 6.23 -3.64
N PRO A 87 -4.69 7.57 -3.71
CA PRO A 87 -5.96 8.28 -3.84
C PRO A 87 -6.78 7.99 -5.10
N LEU A 88 -6.14 7.46 -6.15
CA LEU A 88 -6.79 7.18 -7.45
C LEU A 88 -7.34 5.74 -7.56
N ALA A 89 -7.11 4.88 -6.57
CA ALA A 89 -7.66 3.53 -6.54
C ALA A 89 -9.10 3.52 -5.98
N ASP A 90 -9.92 2.55 -6.40
CA ASP A 90 -11.36 2.54 -6.11
C ASP A 90 -11.68 2.33 -4.62
N ASP A 91 -10.81 1.61 -3.92
CA ASP A 91 -10.92 1.21 -2.52
C ASP A 91 -10.21 2.18 -1.55
N TYR A 92 -9.84 3.37 -2.03
CA TYR A 92 -9.13 4.38 -1.26
C TYR A 92 -9.96 4.94 -0.09
N ARG A 93 -9.30 5.15 1.04
CA ARG A 93 -9.80 5.87 2.22
C ARG A 93 -8.74 6.85 2.71
N VAL A 94 -9.17 8.01 3.20
CA VAL A 94 -8.21 9.01 3.70
C VAL A 94 -7.67 8.58 5.05
N LEU A 95 -6.35 8.43 5.16
CA LEU A 95 -5.68 8.22 6.45
C LEU A 95 -5.71 9.52 7.27
N ILE A 96 -6.40 9.53 8.41
CA ILE A 96 -6.57 10.73 9.23
C ILE A 96 -5.77 10.70 10.54
N TYR A 97 -5.35 9.51 10.98
CA TYR A 97 -4.54 9.35 12.19
C TYR A 97 -3.68 8.09 12.12
N VAL A 98 -2.46 8.16 12.65
CA VAL A 98 -1.58 7.00 12.87
C VAL A 98 -1.11 7.02 14.32
N ASN A 99 -1.27 5.90 15.02
CA ASN A 99 -0.80 5.77 16.39
C ASN A 99 0.73 5.64 16.42
N LYS A 100 1.37 6.53 17.17
CA LYS A 100 2.83 6.61 17.32
C LYS A 100 3.35 6.04 18.65
N ALA A 101 2.46 5.46 19.46
CA ALA A 101 2.85 4.88 20.74
C ALA A 101 3.81 3.70 20.54
N GLU A 102 4.73 3.52 21.50
CA GLU A 102 5.79 2.50 21.39
C GLU A 102 5.25 1.07 21.35
N ASP A 103 4.17 0.83 22.11
CA ASP A 103 3.52 -0.46 22.30
C ASP A 103 2.70 -0.94 21.09
N VAL A 104 2.54 -0.10 20.05
CA VAL A 104 1.91 -0.50 18.78
C VAL A 104 2.92 -0.63 17.65
N LYS A 105 4.19 -0.26 17.85
CA LYS A 105 5.20 -0.34 16.79
C LYS A 105 5.48 -1.77 16.36
N ASP A 106 5.38 -2.73 17.27
CA ASP A 106 5.56 -4.16 17.00
C ASP A 106 4.46 -4.76 16.09
N ALA A 107 3.38 -4.02 15.82
CA ALA A 107 2.36 -4.41 14.84
C ALA A 107 2.83 -4.23 13.39
N TYR A 108 3.95 -3.53 13.18
CA TYR A 108 4.49 -3.22 11.87
C TYR A 108 5.90 -3.78 11.71
N LYS A 109 6.23 -4.19 10.49
CA LYS A 109 7.63 -4.28 10.07
C LYS A 109 8.07 -2.90 9.58
N HIS A 110 9.15 -2.37 10.15
CA HIS A 110 9.60 -1.00 9.86
C HIS A 110 10.67 -1.00 8.77
N PHE A 111 10.51 -0.06 7.83
CA PHE A 111 11.42 0.16 6.71
C PHE A 111 11.55 1.64 6.40
N THR A 112 12.63 1.98 5.72
CA THR A 112 12.79 3.22 4.96
C THR A 112 12.55 2.96 3.47
N TRP A 113 12.30 4.00 2.67
CA TRP A 113 12.28 3.83 1.22
C TRP A 113 13.61 3.36 0.65
N ASP A 114 14.74 3.70 1.30
CA ASP A 114 16.06 3.18 0.92
C ASP A 114 16.13 1.66 1.07
N ASP A 115 15.55 1.09 2.14
CA ASP A 115 15.49 -0.37 2.32
C ASP A 115 14.71 -1.04 1.17
N ILE A 116 13.58 -0.45 0.75
CA ILE A 116 12.77 -0.96 -0.36
C ILE A 116 13.55 -0.90 -1.68
N VAL A 117 14.24 0.22 -1.95
CA VAL A 117 15.07 0.37 -3.15
C VAL A 117 16.23 -0.62 -3.13
N ASN A 118 16.92 -0.78 -2.01
CA ASN A 118 18.04 -1.71 -1.87
C ASN A 118 17.60 -3.16 -2.06
N PHE A 119 16.44 -3.55 -1.53
CA PHE A 119 15.87 -4.88 -1.76
C PHE A 119 15.53 -5.10 -3.25
N SER A 120 14.98 -4.07 -3.90
CA SER A 120 14.58 -4.09 -5.32
C SER A 120 15.77 -4.04 -6.30
N LEU A 121 16.97 -3.66 -5.84
CA LEU A 121 18.17 -3.60 -6.68
C LEU A 121 18.85 -4.95 -6.87
N VAL A 122 18.53 -5.93 -6.03
CA VAL A 122 19.00 -7.30 -6.21
C VAL A 122 18.26 -7.88 -7.42
N ASP A 123 19.00 -8.14 -8.49
CA ASP A 123 18.48 -8.74 -9.71
C ASP A 123 18.00 -10.17 -9.44
N ARG A 124 16.74 -10.46 -9.74
CA ARG A 124 16.17 -11.79 -9.56
C ARG A 124 15.38 -12.22 -10.79
N PRO A 125 15.44 -13.51 -11.18
CA PRO A 125 14.57 -14.03 -12.23
C PRO A 125 13.10 -13.96 -11.77
N SER A 126 12.16 -13.81 -12.71
CA SER A 126 10.72 -13.66 -12.41
C SER A 126 10.17 -14.78 -11.51
N ILE A 127 10.72 -16.00 -11.63
CA ILE A 127 10.34 -17.13 -10.79
C ILE A 127 10.61 -16.90 -9.29
N SER A 128 11.58 -16.05 -8.94
CA SER A 128 11.93 -15.77 -7.54
C SER A 128 10.82 -15.06 -6.75
N TYR A 129 9.88 -14.43 -7.44
CA TYR A 129 8.75 -13.70 -6.84
C TYR A 129 7.56 -14.61 -6.50
N TYR A 130 7.63 -15.91 -6.84
CA TYR A 130 6.63 -16.88 -6.39
C TYR A 130 6.70 -17.13 -4.89
N ASN A 131 5.56 -17.54 -4.33
CA ASN A 131 5.35 -17.78 -2.91
C ASN A 131 6.52 -18.51 -2.22
N LYS A 132 7.09 -17.89 -1.18
CA LYS A 132 8.21 -18.35 -0.35
C LYS A 132 9.57 -18.48 -1.04
N LEU A 133 9.74 -17.92 -2.24
CA LEU A 133 11.06 -17.79 -2.87
C LEU A 133 11.72 -16.45 -2.51
N GLU A 134 12.98 -16.26 -2.88
CA GLU A 134 13.80 -15.16 -2.37
C GLU A 134 13.30 -13.76 -2.75
N GLY A 135 12.56 -13.64 -3.84
CA GLY A 135 11.93 -12.40 -4.29
C GLY A 135 10.56 -12.13 -3.66
N ASP A 136 9.94 -13.13 -3.01
CA ASP A 136 8.68 -12.96 -2.28
C ASP A 136 8.89 -12.09 -1.05
N TRP A 137 8.72 -10.78 -1.26
CA TRP A 137 8.86 -9.75 -0.25
C TRP A 137 8.10 -10.08 1.02
N LYS A 138 6.86 -10.59 0.92
CA LYS A 138 5.97 -10.79 2.07
C LYS A 138 6.54 -11.81 3.05
N HIS A 139 7.08 -12.92 2.56
CA HIS A 139 7.62 -13.99 3.39
C HIS A 139 9.12 -13.86 3.67
N ASN A 140 9.86 -13.05 2.89
CA ASN A 140 11.29 -12.85 3.08
C ASN A 140 11.57 -12.17 4.43
N GLN A 141 12.54 -12.69 5.20
CA GLN A 141 12.92 -12.15 6.51
C GLN A 141 13.55 -10.74 6.45
N ASN A 142 14.21 -10.44 5.34
CA ASN A 142 14.72 -9.09 5.02
C ASN A 142 13.65 -8.20 4.38
N GLY A 143 12.50 -8.77 4.03
CA GLY A 143 11.29 -8.05 3.60
C GLY A 143 10.22 -8.09 4.69
N GLY A 144 8.97 -8.27 4.27
CA GLY A 144 7.78 -8.26 5.11
C GLY A 144 7.78 -9.21 6.30
N ALA A 145 8.53 -10.32 6.25
CA ALA A 145 8.62 -11.31 7.33
C ALA A 145 7.25 -11.74 7.91
N ASP A 146 6.28 -11.97 7.02
CA ASP A 146 4.88 -12.34 7.31
C ASP A 146 4.04 -11.28 8.06
N TYR A 147 4.55 -10.05 8.20
CA TYR A 147 3.74 -8.96 8.72
C TYR A 147 2.61 -8.62 7.74
N LEU A 148 1.43 -8.30 8.29
CA LEU A 148 0.33 -7.78 7.48
C LEU A 148 0.62 -6.33 7.04
N LEU A 149 1.21 -5.55 7.94
CA LEU A 149 1.48 -4.13 7.75
C LEU A 149 2.98 -3.83 7.83
N THR A 150 3.46 -2.99 6.92
CA THR A 150 4.78 -2.34 7.00
C THR A 150 4.61 -0.87 7.34
N MET A 151 5.53 -0.31 8.11
CA MET A 151 5.61 1.13 8.39
C MET A 151 6.77 1.72 7.60
N ILE A 152 6.49 2.70 6.73
CA ILE A 152 7.51 3.42 5.95
C ILE A 152 7.27 4.92 6.12
N ASP A 153 8.29 5.65 6.58
CA ASP A 153 8.22 7.10 6.83
C ASP A 153 6.99 7.55 7.65
N GLY A 154 6.57 6.71 8.61
CA GLY A 154 5.44 7.00 9.50
C GLY A 154 4.05 6.75 8.89
N ILE A 155 3.99 6.15 7.70
CA ILE A 155 2.76 5.73 7.03
C ILE A 155 2.69 4.19 7.03
N PRO A 156 1.58 3.58 7.47
CA PRO A 156 1.39 2.15 7.34
C PRO A 156 1.02 1.80 5.90
N TYR A 157 1.47 0.64 5.42
CA TYR A 157 1.14 0.09 4.10
C TYR A 157 0.79 -1.38 4.24
N TRP A 158 -0.01 -1.90 3.31
CA TRP A 158 -0.11 -3.34 3.16
C TRP A 158 1.23 -3.89 2.68
N THR A 159 1.67 -4.98 3.31
CA THR A 159 3.00 -5.53 3.05
C THR A 159 3.13 -6.09 1.64
N ASP A 160 2.05 -6.67 1.11
CA ASP A 160 1.96 -7.13 -0.28
C ASP A 160 1.99 -5.99 -1.29
N ALA A 161 1.34 -4.85 -1.01
CA ALA A 161 1.45 -3.66 -1.85
C ALA A 161 2.92 -3.25 -2.05
N ILE A 162 3.70 -3.17 -0.97
CA ILE A 162 5.15 -2.90 -1.04
C ILE A 162 5.88 -3.98 -1.84
N GLY A 163 5.46 -5.24 -1.71
CA GLY A 163 6.03 -6.37 -2.42
C GLY A 163 5.91 -6.34 -3.94
N GLN A 164 5.02 -5.50 -4.50
CA GLN A 164 4.93 -5.31 -5.95
C GLN A 164 6.10 -4.48 -6.53
N ILE A 165 6.78 -3.68 -5.71
CA ILE A 165 7.84 -2.78 -6.16
C ILE A 165 9.09 -3.55 -6.66
N PRO A 166 9.65 -4.52 -5.89
CA PRO A 166 10.79 -5.31 -6.36
C PRO A 166 10.51 -6.02 -7.70
N PHE A 167 9.33 -6.62 -7.83
CA PHE A 167 8.87 -7.24 -9.08
C PHE A 167 8.87 -6.24 -10.25
N ALA A 168 8.35 -5.04 -10.03
CA ALA A 168 8.28 -3.99 -11.05
C ALA A 168 9.67 -3.49 -11.47
N PHE A 169 10.66 -3.48 -10.58
CA PHE A 169 12.04 -3.11 -10.93
C PHE A 169 12.64 -4.08 -11.94
N ASP A 170 12.63 -5.38 -11.65
CA ASP A 170 13.22 -6.38 -12.54
C ASP A 170 12.44 -6.47 -13.86
N THR A 171 11.11 -6.44 -13.80
CA THR A 171 10.25 -6.44 -14.99
C THR A 171 10.50 -5.21 -15.86
N TYR A 172 10.70 -4.03 -15.25
CA TYR A 172 11.10 -2.84 -16.00
C TYR A 172 12.49 -2.98 -16.62
N ARG A 173 13.46 -3.59 -15.94
CA ARG A 173 14.82 -3.78 -16.50
C ARG A 173 14.83 -4.74 -17.68
N GLU A 174 13.96 -5.74 -17.66
CA GLU A 174 13.71 -6.64 -18.78
C GLU A 174 13.12 -5.87 -19.97
N HIS A 175 11.94 -5.26 -19.80
CA HIS A 175 11.18 -4.64 -20.88
C HIS A 175 11.64 -3.25 -21.29
N LYS A 176 12.24 -2.49 -20.37
CA LYS A 176 12.70 -1.10 -20.52
C LYS A 176 11.55 -0.16 -20.91
N ASN A 177 10.33 -0.49 -20.47
CA ASN A 177 9.10 0.15 -20.87
C ASN A 177 8.06 0.08 -19.74
N ILE A 178 7.54 1.24 -19.32
CA ILE A 178 6.57 1.33 -18.23
C ILE A 178 5.26 0.60 -18.58
N PRO A 179 4.58 0.87 -19.71
CA PRO A 179 3.36 0.14 -20.09
C PRO A 179 3.52 -1.39 -20.10
N ALA A 180 4.60 -1.92 -20.68
CA ALA A 180 4.84 -3.37 -20.71
C ALA A 180 5.07 -3.96 -19.30
N THR A 181 5.68 -3.18 -18.41
CA THR A 181 5.86 -3.58 -16.99
C THR A 181 4.51 -3.68 -16.28
N VAL A 182 3.65 -2.69 -16.49
CA VAL A 182 2.28 -2.69 -15.93
C VAL A 182 1.45 -3.83 -16.50
N GLU A 183 1.53 -4.09 -17.81
CA GLU A 183 0.80 -5.20 -18.46
C GLU A 183 1.22 -6.55 -17.90
N THR A 184 2.51 -6.71 -17.64
CA THR A 184 3.05 -7.90 -16.97
C THR A 184 2.53 -7.99 -15.53
N GLY A 185 2.54 -6.90 -14.77
CA GLY A 185 1.93 -6.87 -13.43
C GLY A 185 0.47 -7.33 -13.43
N ILE A 186 -0.37 -6.80 -14.33
CA ILE A 186 -1.77 -7.19 -14.50
C ILE A 186 -1.93 -8.69 -14.83
N THR A 187 -1.05 -9.21 -15.68
CA THR A 187 -1.10 -10.61 -16.15
C THR A 187 -0.71 -11.57 -15.03
N TRP A 188 0.20 -11.16 -14.15
CA TRP A 188 0.73 -11.98 -13.06
C TRP A 188 0.02 -11.73 -11.71
N GLY A 189 -0.75 -10.64 -11.58
CA GLY A 189 -1.42 -10.20 -10.35
C GLY A 189 -2.47 -11.17 -9.79
N THR A 190 -2.96 -12.12 -10.59
CA THR A 190 -3.85 -13.20 -10.14
C THR A 190 -3.14 -14.24 -9.26
N GLY A 191 -1.80 -14.22 -9.20
CA GLY A 191 -1.00 -15.06 -8.29
C GLY A 191 -0.98 -16.54 -8.64
N LYS A 192 -1.51 -16.94 -9.81
CA LYS A 192 -1.51 -18.33 -10.28
C LYS A 192 -0.86 -18.43 -11.65
N GLY A 193 0.17 -19.27 -11.77
CA GLY A 193 0.76 -19.61 -13.08
C GLY A 193 -0.25 -20.22 -14.07
N SER A 194 -1.37 -20.77 -13.58
CA SER A 194 -2.48 -21.23 -14.42
C SER A 194 -3.26 -20.09 -15.07
N ASP A 195 -3.33 -18.91 -14.46
CA ASP A 195 -4.10 -17.78 -14.99
C ASP A 195 -3.37 -17.10 -16.16
N VAL A 196 -2.03 -17.14 -16.17
CA VAL A 196 -1.18 -16.78 -17.33
C VAL A 196 -1.43 -17.74 -18.51
N ILE A 197 -1.70 -19.02 -18.24
CA ILE A 197 -2.00 -20.04 -19.26
C ILE A 197 -3.45 -19.97 -19.74
N LEU A 198 -4.38 -19.50 -18.88
CA LEU A 198 -5.82 -19.41 -19.15
C LEU A 198 -6.30 -18.02 -19.60
N GLY A 199 -5.44 -17.00 -19.57
CA GLY A 199 -5.75 -15.64 -20.01
C GLY A 199 -6.57 -14.80 -19.02
N ASN A 200 -6.57 -15.15 -17.73
CA ASN A 200 -7.27 -14.39 -16.70
C ASN A 200 -6.42 -13.18 -16.27
N LYS A 201 -6.88 -11.97 -16.60
CA LYS A 201 -6.20 -10.71 -16.28
C LYS A 201 -6.83 -10.05 -15.05
N ASP A 202 -6.00 -9.45 -14.19
CA ASP A 202 -6.50 -8.55 -13.14
C ASP A 202 -6.58 -7.10 -13.64
N GLU A 203 -7.68 -6.77 -14.30
CA GLU A 203 -7.97 -5.42 -14.80
C GLU A 203 -8.56 -4.50 -13.70
N SER A 204 -8.52 -4.92 -12.43
CA SER A 204 -9.08 -4.12 -11.34
C SER A 204 -8.23 -2.87 -11.05
N ASN A 205 -8.90 -1.77 -10.70
CA ASN A 205 -8.25 -0.54 -10.24
C ASN A 205 -7.84 -0.64 -8.76
N THR A 206 -7.13 -1.72 -8.41
CA THR A 206 -6.65 -2.04 -7.06
C THR A 206 -5.23 -1.53 -6.85
N TYR A 207 -4.82 -1.47 -5.57
CA TYR A 207 -3.51 -0.96 -5.20
C TYR A 207 -2.32 -1.71 -5.82
N ASP A 208 -2.44 -3.00 -6.12
CA ASP A 208 -1.34 -3.79 -6.67
C ASP A 208 -0.83 -3.17 -7.98
N ASN A 209 -1.75 -2.81 -8.88
CA ASN A 209 -1.44 -2.16 -10.15
C ASN A 209 -0.78 -0.79 -9.96
N PHE A 210 -1.18 -0.02 -8.95
CA PHE A 210 -0.52 1.25 -8.63
C PHE A 210 0.90 1.06 -8.12
N PHE A 211 1.17 0.05 -7.29
CA PHE A 211 2.52 -0.20 -6.78
C PHE A 211 3.46 -0.77 -7.85
N VAL A 212 2.94 -1.56 -8.79
CA VAL A 212 3.68 -1.92 -10.01
C VAL A 212 4.03 -0.67 -10.82
N LEU A 213 3.06 0.21 -11.07
CA LEU A 213 3.28 1.45 -11.82
C LEU A 213 4.31 2.36 -11.14
N ARG A 214 4.20 2.53 -9.82
CA ARG A 214 5.12 3.30 -8.98
C ARG A 214 6.55 2.76 -9.06
N GLY A 215 6.72 1.44 -8.94
CA GLY A 215 8.00 0.77 -9.13
C GLY A 215 8.57 0.98 -10.54
N ALA A 216 7.75 0.83 -11.58
CA ALA A 216 8.17 1.02 -12.98
C ALA A 216 8.59 2.47 -13.28
N ILE A 217 7.84 3.46 -12.79
CA ILE A 217 8.20 4.88 -12.95
C ILE A 217 9.52 5.17 -12.25
N PHE A 218 9.70 4.69 -11.02
CA PHE A 218 10.95 4.87 -10.30
C PHE A 218 12.12 4.21 -11.03
N ALA A 219 11.97 2.96 -11.47
CA ALA A 219 12.97 2.22 -12.23
C ALA A 219 13.33 2.95 -13.54
N SER A 220 12.37 3.57 -14.22
CA SER A 220 12.63 4.35 -15.44
C SER A 220 13.47 5.60 -15.23
N LYS A 221 13.41 6.19 -14.03
CA LYS A 221 14.28 7.32 -13.63
C LYS A 221 15.64 6.81 -13.16
N LYS A 222 15.67 5.63 -12.53
CA LYS A 222 16.88 5.03 -11.97
C LYS A 222 17.79 4.41 -13.04
N PHE A 223 17.26 3.84 -14.10
CA PHE A 223 18.05 3.11 -15.10
C PHE A 223 17.96 3.76 -16.47
N SER A 224 19.10 3.93 -17.13
CA SER A 224 19.17 4.20 -18.56
C SER A 224 20.00 3.14 -19.28
N TYR A 225 19.75 2.98 -20.58
CA TYR A 225 20.36 1.92 -21.38
C TYR A 225 21.03 2.50 -22.61
N SER A 226 22.24 2.03 -22.91
CA SER A 226 22.94 2.32 -24.17
C SER A 226 23.23 1.02 -24.92
N ILE A 227 23.28 1.11 -26.24
CA ILE A 227 23.52 -0.02 -27.13
C ILE A 227 24.88 0.17 -27.78
N GLU A 228 25.77 -0.79 -27.60
CA GLU A 228 27.09 -0.84 -28.24
C GLU A 228 27.11 -1.96 -29.27
N GLN A 229 27.46 -1.66 -30.53
CA GLN A 229 27.63 -2.70 -31.53
C GLN A 229 28.96 -3.41 -31.33
N THR A 230 28.94 -4.75 -31.29
CA THR A 230 30.14 -5.55 -31.01
C THR A 230 30.96 -5.88 -32.25
N GLY A 231 30.38 -5.72 -33.44
CA GLY A 231 30.93 -6.20 -34.71
C GLY A 231 31.02 -7.73 -34.82
N LYS A 232 30.47 -8.49 -33.85
CA LYS A 232 30.41 -9.96 -33.86
C LYS A 232 29.07 -10.46 -34.37
N THR A 233 29.03 -11.69 -34.89
CA THR A 233 27.76 -12.35 -35.26
C THR A 233 26.87 -12.58 -34.04
N TYR A 234 27.47 -12.86 -32.86
CA TYR A 234 26.73 -13.02 -31.62
C TYR A 234 27.60 -12.72 -30.36
N PRO A 235 27.07 -11.97 -29.37
CA PRO A 235 25.91 -11.09 -29.50
C PRO A 235 26.26 -9.91 -30.42
N PRO A 236 25.38 -9.50 -31.36
CA PRO A 236 25.66 -8.39 -32.28
C PRO A 236 25.69 -7.03 -31.58
N VAL A 237 25.05 -6.94 -30.41
CA VAL A 237 25.01 -5.75 -29.57
C VAL A 237 25.23 -6.12 -28.12
N ILE A 238 25.81 -5.19 -27.35
CA ILE A 238 25.83 -5.23 -25.89
C ILE A 238 24.93 -4.09 -25.42
N VAL A 239 23.99 -4.42 -24.53
CA VAL A 239 23.19 -3.42 -23.84
C VAL A 239 23.88 -3.11 -22.52
N ARG A 240 24.25 -1.85 -22.30
CA ARG A 240 24.82 -1.38 -21.04
C ARG A 240 23.74 -0.67 -20.24
N GLU A 241 23.50 -1.13 -19.03
CA GLU A 241 22.65 -0.46 -18.05
C GLU A 241 23.50 0.52 -17.24
N MET A 242 22.98 1.73 -17.03
CA MET A 242 23.57 2.75 -16.17
C MET A 242 22.56 3.11 -15.08
N ALA A 243 22.97 2.95 -13.83
CA ALA A 243 22.16 3.33 -12.67
C ALA A 243 22.44 4.77 -12.25
N HIS A 244 21.37 5.52 -11.99
CA HIS A 244 21.37 6.90 -11.53
C HIS A 244 21.01 6.98 -10.05
N SER A 245 21.52 8.01 -9.39
CA SER A 245 21.11 8.36 -8.03
C SER A 245 19.77 9.07 -8.10
N ILE A 246 18.76 8.50 -7.46
CA ILE A 246 17.40 9.05 -7.32
C ILE A 246 17.06 8.99 -5.83
N ASP A 247 16.46 10.05 -5.29
CA ASP A 247 15.96 10.04 -3.91
C ASP A 247 14.90 8.94 -3.78
N SER A 248 15.14 7.98 -2.87
CA SER A 248 14.23 6.85 -2.64
C SER A 248 12.84 7.29 -2.22
N LYS A 249 12.70 8.49 -1.63
CA LYS A 249 11.40 9.09 -1.27
C LYS A 249 10.49 9.33 -2.47
N GLU A 250 11.04 9.41 -3.69
CA GLU A 250 10.22 9.47 -4.91
C GLU A 250 9.33 8.22 -5.05
N LEU A 251 9.76 7.07 -4.51
CA LEU A 251 8.98 5.83 -4.50
C LEU A 251 7.77 5.92 -3.55
N GLY A 252 7.83 6.78 -2.53
CA GLY A 252 6.73 7.00 -1.61
C GLY A 252 5.63 7.91 -2.13
N LYS A 253 5.87 8.63 -3.23
CA LYS A 253 4.91 9.57 -3.81
C LYS A 253 3.74 8.84 -4.45
N VAL A 254 2.56 9.45 -4.30
CA VAL A 254 1.35 8.97 -4.96
C VAL A 254 1.44 9.17 -6.47
N ILE A 255 0.79 8.30 -7.24
CA ILE A 255 0.72 8.46 -8.69
C ILE A 255 -0.06 9.72 -9.04
N SER A 256 0.54 10.59 -9.85
CA SER A 256 -0.13 11.80 -10.33
C SER A 256 -1.21 11.48 -11.37
N THR A 257 -2.20 12.35 -11.53
CA THR A 257 -3.24 12.20 -12.56
C THR A 257 -2.65 12.05 -13.96
N LEU A 258 -1.56 12.77 -14.27
CA LEU A 258 -0.88 12.69 -15.56
C LEU A 258 -0.20 11.33 -15.77
N GLU A 259 0.48 10.80 -14.75
CA GLU A 259 1.08 9.46 -14.80
C GLU A 259 0.00 8.38 -14.92
N TYR A 260 -1.10 8.53 -14.18
CA TYR A 260 -2.26 7.66 -14.25
C TYR A 260 -2.87 7.64 -15.66
N GLU A 261 -3.23 8.80 -16.22
CA GLU A 261 -3.77 8.91 -17.58
C GLU A 261 -2.85 8.31 -18.66
N ARG A 262 -1.54 8.39 -18.45
CA ARG A 262 -0.55 7.94 -19.42
C ARG A 262 -0.25 6.44 -19.32
N TYR A 263 -0.24 5.88 -18.11
CA TYR A 263 0.35 4.56 -17.87
C TYR A 263 -0.60 3.55 -17.19
N ALA A 264 -1.75 3.98 -16.66
CA ALA A 264 -2.74 3.10 -16.05
C ALA A 264 -3.57 2.35 -17.12
N ILE A 265 -2.94 1.38 -17.77
CA ILE A 265 -3.53 0.66 -18.91
C ILE A 265 -4.65 -0.32 -18.51
N TRP A 266 -4.84 -0.60 -17.22
CA TRP A 266 -5.94 -1.42 -16.70
C TRP A 266 -7.32 -0.74 -16.82
N LYS A 267 -7.36 0.53 -17.17
CA LYS A 267 -8.61 1.30 -17.36
C LYS A 267 -9.25 1.14 -18.76
N LYS A 268 -8.91 0.10 -19.52
CA LYS A 268 -9.36 -0.03 -20.92
C LYS A 268 -10.66 -0.80 -21.06
#